data_AF-A0A9E1F3Q7-F1
#
_entry.id   AF-A0A9E1F3Q7-F1
#
_cell.length_a   1.000
_cell.length_b   1.000
_cell.length_c   1.000
_cell.angle_alpha   90.00
_cell.angle_beta   90.00
_cell.angle_gamma   90.00
#
_symmetry.space_group_name_H-M   'P 1'
#
loop_
_entity.id
_entity.type
_entity.pdbx_description
1 polymer ?
#
loop_
_entity_poly.entity_id
_entity_poly.type
_entity_poly.pdbx_seq_one_letter_code
_entity_poly.pdbx_strand_id
1 'polypeptide(L)'
;VIVAMGSVTQTLEEVVDYLNAKGEKVGIIKVHLYRPFSTKYLFDVMPKSVKKIAVLDRTKEPGSLGEPLYLDIKAAFYSQKDAPIIVGGRYGLSSKDVDPAQMLAVFENLNQNEPKDGFTVGIVDDVTFTSLPTGEKISLSDESVKECLFYGLGADGTVGANKNSIKIIGDKTDLYAQAYFAYDSKKSGGYTRSHLRFGKKPIRSTYLVSNPHFVACSVAAYLEIYDVIDGIRENGTFLLNSIWDAEQTIAKLPNKVKKILASKNINFYIINATKLAHDIGLKNRTNTIMQSAFFKLADIIPFEDAQKYMKEYAHKAYAKKGEAIVQMNYNAIDV
;
A
#
# COMPACT_ATOMS: atom_id res chain seq x y z
N VAL A 1 -22.39 10.87 4.93
CA VAL A 1 -21.90 9.62 5.58
C VAL A 1 -21.70 8.56 4.52
N ILE A 2 -20.67 7.72 4.64
CA ILE A 2 -20.48 6.56 3.76
C ILE A 2 -20.81 5.28 4.54
N VAL A 3 -21.61 4.40 3.96
CA VAL A 3 -21.89 3.06 4.49
C VAL A 3 -21.11 2.06 3.64
N ALA A 4 -20.27 1.25 4.27
CA ALA A 4 -19.44 0.28 3.54
C ALA A 4 -19.12 -0.95 4.40
N MET A 5 -18.64 -2.01 3.74
CA MET A 5 -18.26 -3.28 4.36
C MET A 5 -16.86 -3.72 3.91
N GLY A 6 -16.14 -4.41 4.79
CA GLY A 6 -14.83 -5.00 4.50
C GLY A 6 -13.68 -4.00 4.62
N SER A 7 -12.56 -4.29 3.95
CA SER A 7 -11.29 -3.57 4.14
C SER A 7 -11.36 -2.08 3.84
N VAL A 8 -12.20 -1.65 2.89
CA VAL A 8 -12.35 -0.23 2.54
C VAL A 8 -12.72 0.65 3.73
N THR A 9 -13.35 0.06 4.76
CA THR A 9 -13.73 0.78 5.97
C THR A 9 -12.53 1.36 6.73
N GLN A 10 -11.35 0.75 6.59
CA GLN A 10 -10.11 1.26 7.18
C GLN A 10 -9.58 2.47 6.39
N THR A 11 -9.53 2.39 5.06
CA THR A 11 -9.18 3.53 4.19
C THR A 11 -10.16 4.70 4.38
N LEU A 12 -11.46 4.42 4.45
CA LEU A 12 -12.49 5.44 4.66
C LEU A 12 -12.37 6.11 6.04
N GLU A 13 -12.00 5.36 7.09
CA GLU A 13 -11.75 5.93 8.41
C GLU A 13 -10.57 6.92 8.39
N GLU A 14 -9.47 6.57 7.70
CA GLU A 14 -8.33 7.47 7.50
C GLU A 14 -8.74 8.76 6.76
N VAL A 15 -9.59 8.64 5.73
CA VAL A 15 -10.13 9.78 4.98
C VAL A 15 -11.09 10.62 5.82
N VAL A 16 -11.93 9.99 6.64
CA VAL A 16 -12.84 10.68 7.57
C VAL A 16 -12.04 11.44 8.62
N ASP A 17 -11.00 10.85 9.21
CA ASP A 17 -10.11 11.50 10.17
C ASP A 17 -9.46 12.75 9.53
N TYR A 18 -8.95 12.61 8.30
CA TYR A 18 -8.36 13.72 7.53
C TYR A 18 -9.35 14.86 7.25
N LEU A 19 -10.56 14.54 6.79
CA LEU A 19 -11.57 15.54 6.47
C LEU A 19 -12.12 16.22 7.73
N ASN A 20 -12.37 15.46 8.81
CA ASN A 20 -12.84 16.01 10.08
C ASN A 20 -11.79 16.94 10.72
N ALA A 21 -10.50 16.64 10.60
CA ALA A 21 -9.43 17.53 11.04
C ALA A 21 -9.44 18.89 10.33
N LYS A 22 -10.04 18.98 9.13
CA LYS A 22 -10.26 20.21 8.37
C LYS A 22 -11.60 20.88 8.66
N GLY A 23 -12.39 20.36 9.60
CA GLY A 23 -13.69 20.90 9.98
C GLY A 23 -14.87 20.41 9.12
N GLU A 24 -14.63 19.48 8.18
CA GLU A 24 -15.71 18.85 7.43
C GLU A 24 -16.57 17.97 8.34
N LYS A 25 -17.86 17.84 8.01
CA LYS A 25 -18.82 17.05 8.80
C LYS A 25 -19.11 15.72 8.12
N VAL A 26 -18.12 14.85 8.09
CA VAL A 26 -18.20 13.53 7.44
C VAL A 26 -18.14 12.40 8.45
N GLY A 27 -18.53 11.21 7.99
CA GLY A 27 -18.56 10.03 8.84
C GLY A 27 -18.74 8.76 8.03
N ILE A 28 -18.44 7.64 8.67
CA ILE A 28 -18.52 6.29 8.11
C ILE A 28 -19.37 5.39 9.03
N ILE A 29 -20.18 4.52 8.44
CA ILE A 29 -20.79 3.38 9.12
C ILE A 29 -20.17 2.10 8.56
N LYS A 30 -19.60 1.31 9.47
CA LYS A 30 -18.93 0.04 9.16
C LYS A 30 -19.90 -1.11 9.37
N VAL A 31 -20.26 -1.80 8.29
CA VAL A 31 -21.14 -2.98 8.38
C VAL A 31 -20.30 -4.18 8.80
N HIS A 32 -20.58 -4.70 10.00
CA HIS A 32 -19.93 -5.91 10.53
C HIS A 32 -20.76 -7.17 10.32
N LEU A 33 -22.06 -7.11 10.65
CA LEU A 33 -23.01 -8.21 10.44
C LEU A 33 -23.96 -7.85 9.29
N TYR A 34 -23.70 -8.37 8.09
CA TYR A 34 -24.54 -8.10 6.93
C TYR A 34 -25.84 -8.91 6.96
N ARG A 35 -25.81 -10.15 7.46
CA ARG A 35 -26.99 -11.01 7.59
C ARG A 35 -26.98 -11.77 8.92
N PRO A 36 -28.11 -11.80 9.66
CA PRO A 36 -29.35 -11.02 9.42
C PRO A 36 -29.11 -9.50 9.56
N PHE A 37 -29.77 -8.70 8.70
CA PHE A 37 -29.57 -7.24 8.67
C PHE A 37 -30.48 -6.55 9.70
N SER A 38 -29.89 -5.94 10.73
CA SER A 38 -30.64 -5.29 11.81
C SER A 38 -30.75 -3.78 11.60
N THR A 39 -31.94 -3.32 11.22
CA THR A 39 -32.23 -1.88 11.09
C THR A 39 -32.15 -1.15 12.43
N LYS A 40 -32.47 -1.82 13.54
CA LYS A 40 -32.30 -1.28 14.90
C LYS A 40 -30.88 -0.77 15.10
N TYR A 41 -29.87 -1.64 14.96
CA TYR A 41 -28.48 -1.27 15.20
C TYR A 41 -27.94 -0.27 14.16
N LEU A 42 -28.44 -0.31 12.91
CA LEU A 42 -28.12 0.71 11.91
C LEU A 42 -28.56 2.10 12.37
N PHE A 43 -29.80 2.24 12.85
CA PHE A 43 -30.34 3.53 13.28
C PHE A 43 -29.77 3.98 14.63
N ASP A 44 -29.43 3.06 15.53
CA ASP A 44 -28.80 3.38 16.82
C ASP A 44 -27.46 4.12 16.65
N VAL A 45 -26.71 3.83 15.58
CA VAL A 45 -25.41 4.46 15.29
C VAL A 45 -25.48 5.59 14.26
N MET A 46 -26.62 5.79 13.58
CA MET A 46 -26.78 6.81 12.54
C MET A 46 -27.03 8.18 13.18
N PRO A 47 -26.15 9.17 12.98
CA PRO A 47 -26.38 10.52 13.52
C PRO A 47 -27.63 11.16 12.90
N LYS A 48 -28.46 11.81 13.73
CA LYS A 48 -29.68 12.51 13.27
C LYS A 48 -29.41 13.68 12.31
N SER A 49 -28.18 14.18 12.27
CA SER A 49 -27.75 15.27 11.38
C SER A 49 -27.47 14.81 9.95
N VAL A 50 -27.48 13.50 9.66
CA VAL A 50 -27.16 12.98 8.33
C VAL A 50 -28.20 13.44 7.30
N LYS A 51 -27.72 14.08 6.23
CA LYS A 51 -28.54 14.54 5.10
C LYS A 51 -28.31 13.77 3.81
N LYS A 52 -27.12 13.16 3.66
CA LYS A 52 -26.73 12.41 2.46
C LYS A 52 -25.88 11.19 2.83
N ILE A 53 -26.16 10.07 2.19
CA ILE A 53 -25.51 8.78 2.36
C ILE A 53 -25.02 8.27 1.01
N ALA A 54 -23.76 7.84 0.93
CA ALA A 54 -23.29 7.00 -0.16
C ALA A 54 -23.10 5.57 0.37
N VAL A 55 -23.60 4.58 -0.35
CA VAL A 55 -23.42 3.16 -0.02
C VAL A 55 -22.45 2.56 -1.02
N LEU A 56 -21.39 1.93 -0.52
CA LEU A 56 -20.33 1.37 -1.35
C LEU A 56 -20.40 -0.16 -1.36
N ASP A 57 -20.62 -0.71 -2.54
CA ASP A 57 -20.70 -2.14 -2.79
C ASP A 57 -19.47 -2.65 -3.56
N ARG A 58 -18.90 -3.74 -3.08
CA ARG A 58 -17.76 -4.42 -3.73
C ARG A 58 -18.22 -5.59 -4.60
N THR A 59 -19.30 -5.37 -5.36
CA THR A 59 -19.90 -6.34 -6.26
C THR A 59 -20.55 -5.63 -7.45
N LYS A 60 -20.99 -6.38 -8.45
CA LYS A 60 -21.81 -5.90 -9.56
C LYS A 60 -22.88 -6.93 -9.86
N GLU A 61 -24.13 -6.52 -9.81
CA GLU A 61 -25.29 -7.33 -10.20
C GLU A 61 -25.91 -6.76 -11.47
N PRO A 62 -25.54 -7.26 -12.67
CA PRO A 62 -26.00 -6.70 -13.93
C PRO A 62 -27.54 -6.74 -14.07
N GLY A 63 -28.14 -5.61 -14.42
CA GLY A 63 -29.60 -5.48 -14.60
C GLY A 63 -30.40 -5.30 -13.31
N SER A 64 -29.76 -5.35 -12.14
CA SER A 64 -30.41 -5.01 -10.87
C SER A 64 -30.73 -3.51 -10.78
N LEU A 65 -31.67 -3.15 -9.90
CA LEU A 65 -31.99 -1.75 -9.57
C LEU A 65 -30.90 -1.08 -8.72
N GLY A 66 -29.96 -1.85 -8.19
CA GLY A 66 -28.88 -1.39 -7.34
C GLY A 66 -28.21 -2.58 -6.64
N GLU A 67 -27.03 -2.34 -6.10
CA GLU A 67 -26.24 -3.39 -5.44
C GLU A 67 -26.83 -3.78 -4.06
N PRO A 68 -26.47 -4.96 -3.51
CA PRO A 68 -27.16 -5.54 -2.36
C PRO A 68 -27.18 -4.66 -1.12
N LEU A 69 -26.03 -4.09 -0.70
CA LEU A 69 -25.98 -3.26 0.50
C LEU A 69 -26.71 -1.94 0.29
N TYR A 70 -26.57 -1.34 -0.90
CA TYR A 70 -27.34 -0.16 -1.29
C TYR A 70 -28.85 -0.39 -1.20
N LEU A 71 -29.36 -1.51 -1.72
CA LEU A 71 -30.78 -1.85 -1.65
C LEU A 71 -31.25 -2.05 -0.21
N ASP A 72 -30.47 -2.71 0.65
CA ASP A 72 -30.81 -2.87 2.07
C ASP A 72 -30.89 -1.53 2.81
N ILE A 73 -29.96 -0.61 2.53
CA ILE A 73 -29.97 0.73 3.12
C ILE A 73 -31.17 1.52 2.60
N LYS A 74 -31.46 1.50 1.30
CA LYS A 74 -32.68 2.13 0.76
C LYS A 74 -33.95 1.56 1.39
N ALA A 75 -34.03 0.24 1.53
CA ALA A 75 -35.16 -0.45 2.15
C ALA A 75 -35.31 -0.09 3.64
N ALA A 76 -34.20 0.02 4.39
CA ALA A 76 -34.23 0.42 5.80
C ALA A 76 -34.83 1.83 5.98
N PHE A 77 -34.54 2.74 5.05
CA PHE A 77 -35.06 4.11 5.06
C PHE A 77 -36.43 4.26 4.39
N TYR A 78 -36.99 3.20 3.81
CA TYR A 78 -38.30 3.24 3.18
C TYR A 78 -39.37 3.67 4.19
N SER A 79 -40.24 4.62 3.79
CA SER A 79 -41.28 5.22 4.62
C SER A 79 -40.81 6.05 5.84
N GLN A 80 -39.51 6.29 6.01
CA GLN A 80 -39.01 7.24 7.02
C GLN A 80 -39.29 8.67 6.56
N LYS A 81 -39.87 9.50 7.44
CA LYS A 81 -39.96 10.94 7.23
C LYS A 81 -38.55 11.53 7.27
N ASP A 82 -38.25 12.48 6.39
CA ASP A 82 -36.93 13.15 6.28
C ASP A 82 -35.76 12.21 5.98
N ALA A 83 -36.01 11.12 5.23
CA ALA A 83 -34.95 10.24 4.77
C ALA A 83 -33.84 11.03 4.02
N PRO A 84 -32.55 10.76 4.30
CA PRO A 84 -31.46 11.42 3.60
C PRO A 84 -31.45 11.02 2.11
N ILE A 85 -30.77 11.80 1.29
CA ILE A 85 -30.45 11.38 -0.09
C ILE A 85 -29.53 10.17 0.00
N ILE A 86 -29.88 9.05 -0.64
CA ILE A 86 -29.11 7.81 -0.63
C ILE A 86 -28.68 7.50 -2.07
N VAL A 87 -27.37 7.49 -2.30
CA VAL A 87 -26.74 7.08 -3.57
C VAL A 87 -25.90 5.81 -3.39
N GLY A 88 -25.80 5.00 -4.42
CA GLY A 88 -25.05 3.76 -4.47
C GLY A 88 -23.85 3.87 -5.41
N GLY A 89 -22.77 3.18 -5.06
CA GLY A 89 -21.57 3.15 -5.88
C GLY A 89 -20.81 1.85 -5.78
N ARG A 90 -20.18 1.45 -6.89
CA ARG A 90 -19.33 0.26 -6.96
C ARG A 90 -17.86 0.62 -6.88
N TYR A 91 -17.10 -0.23 -6.19
CA TYR A 91 -15.66 -0.04 -6.04
C TYR A 91 -14.91 -1.37 -5.98
N GLY A 92 -13.59 -1.34 -6.17
CA GLY A 92 -12.68 -2.41 -5.71
C GLY A 92 -12.90 -3.82 -6.30
N LEU A 93 -13.63 -3.95 -7.41
CA LEU A 93 -13.88 -5.23 -8.08
C LEU A 93 -12.57 -5.90 -8.48
N SER A 94 -12.46 -7.22 -8.24
CA SER A 94 -11.28 -8.02 -8.57
C SER A 94 -9.96 -7.42 -8.04
N SER A 95 -9.99 -6.91 -6.81
CA SER A 95 -8.84 -6.27 -6.15
C SER A 95 -8.30 -5.03 -6.87
N LYS A 96 -9.12 -4.35 -7.66
CA LYS A 96 -8.85 -2.97 -8.08
C LYS A 96 -8.50 -2.15 -6.83
N ASP A 97 -7.37 -1.46 -6.87
CA ASP A 97 -6.85 -0.69 -5.73
C ASP A 97 -7.82 0.44 -5.35
N VAL A 98 -7.97 0.68 -4.04
CA VAL A 98 -8.94 1.61 -3.47
C VAL A 98 -8.21 2.57 -2.54
N ASP A 99 -7.69 3.65 -3.13
CA ASP A 99 -6.85 4.62 -2.44
C ASP A 99 -7.67 5.77 -1.79
N PRO A 100 -7.04 6.62 -0.96
CA PRO A 100 -7.74 7.74 -0.33
C PRO A 100 -8.33 8.75 -1.32
N ALA A 101 -7.68 8.99 -2.46
CA ALA A 101 -8.16 9.94 -3.47
C ALA A 101 -9.51 9.50 -4.06
N GLN A 102 -9.67 8.20 -4.28
CA GLN A 102 -10.96 7.61 -4.68
C GLN A 102 -12.04 7.82 -3.61
N MET A 103 -11.72 7.65 -2.34
CA MET A 103 -12.69 7.82 -1.25
C MET A 103 -13.05 9.30 -1.02
N LEU A 104 -12.10 10.22 -1.21
CA LEU A 104 -12.36 11.66 -1.24
C LEU A 104 -13.37 12.00 -2.34
N ALA A 105 -13.21 11.45 -3.54
CA ALA A 105 -14.15 11.66 -4.65
C ALA A 105 -15.59 11.22 -4.31
N VAL A 106 -15.76 10.18 -3.47
CA VAL A 106 -17.10 9.77 -3.00
C VAL A 106 -17.71 10.80 -2.06
N PHE A 107 -16.92 11.39 -1.15
CA PHE A 107 -17.39 12.48 -0.30
C PHE A 107 -17.66 13.76 -1.10
N GLU A 108 -16.84 14.08 -2.10
CA GLU A 108 -17.07 15.20 -3.02
C GLU A 108 -18.36 15.01 -3.82
N ASN A 109 -18.64 13.80 -4.31
CA ASN A 109 -19.90 13.47 -4.96
C ASN A 109 -21.09 13.70 -4.02
N LEU A 110 -20.99 13.30 -2.75
CA LEU A 110 -22.03 13.59 -1.75
C LEU A 110 -22.21 15.09 -1.49
N ASN A 111 -21.16 15.89 -1.62
CA ASN A 111 -21.26 17.33 -1.40
C ASN A 111 -22.02 18.07 -2.51
N GLN A 112 -22.13 17.48 -3.71
CA GLN A 112 -22.87 18.05 -4.84
C GLN A 112 -24.35 18.26 -4.50
N ASN A 113 -24.98 19.28 -5.11
CA ASN A 113 -26.42 19.52 -4.96
C ASN A 113 -27.24 18.30 -5.40
N GLU A 114 -26.83 17.68 -6.51
CA GLU A 114 -27.39 16.44 -7.04
C GLU A 114 -26.26 15.39 -7.11
N PRO A 115 -26.04 14.62 -6.03
CA PRO A 115 -25.03 13.56 -6.03
C PRO A 115 -25.35 12.52 -7.10
N LYS A 116 -24.33 12.09 -7.84
CA LYS A 116 -24.46 11.02 -8.82
C LYS A 116 -24.80 9.70 -8.11
N ASP A 117 -25.87 9.05 -8.55
CA ASP A 117 -26.26 7.69 -8.14
C ASP A 117 -25.74 6.64 -9.13
N GLY A 118 -25.65 5.38 -8.72
CA GLY A 118 -25.20 4.25 -9.55
C GLY A 118 -23.75 4.35 -10.06
N PHE A 119 -22.90 5.10 -9.35
CA PHE A 119 -21.56 5.45 -9.81
C PHE A 119 -20.56 4.29 -9.72
N THR A 120 -19.40 4.47 -10.35
CA THR A 120 -18.20 3.64 -10.12
C THR A 120 -17.05 4.53 -9.64
N VAL A 121 -16.12 3.96 -8.89
CA VAL A 121 -14.90 4.68 -8.47
C VAL A 121 -13.66 3.81 -8.69
N GLY A 122 -12.57 4.44 -9.15
CA GLY A 122 -11.30 3.79 -9.44
C GLY A 122 -11.11 3.35 -10.90
N ILE A 123 -12.08 3.59 -11.78
CA ILE A 123 -11.98 3.38 -13.24
C ILE A 123 -12.32 4.66 -13.98
N VAL A 124 -11.97 4.71 -15.26
CA VAL A 124 -12.52 5.67 -16.22
C VAL A 124 -13.55 4.90 -17.04
N ASP A 125 -14.83 5.24 -16.85
CA ASP A 125 -15.94 4.70 -17.62
C ASP A 125 -16.41 5.78 -18.59
N ASP A 126 -15.84 5.76 -19.80
CA ASP A 126 -16.12 6.65 -20.92
C ASP A 126 -17.26 6.14 -21.83
N VAL A 127 -17.91 5.04 -21.46
CA VAL A 127 -19.01 4.43 -22.22
C VAL A 127 -20.35 4.73 -21.56
N THR A 128 -20.50 4.37 -20.28
CA THR A 128 -21.74 4.63 -19.52
C THR A 128 -21.62 5.81 -18.58
N PHE A 129 -20.45 6.47 -18.55
CA PHE A 129 -20.19 7.69 -17.79
C PHE A 129 -20.51 7.54 -16.30
N THR A 130 -20.34 6.35 -15.71
CA THR A 130 -20.66 6.12 -14.29
C THR A 130 -19.51 6.50 -13.36
N SER A 131 -18.28 6.59 -13.86
CA SER A 131 -17.10 6.83 -13.03
C SER A 131 -17.08 8.23 -12.41
N LEU A 132 -16.74 8.32 -11.12
CA LEU A 132 -16.41 9.59 -10.47
C LEU A 132 -14.99 10.04 -10.87
N PRO A 133 -14.77 11.35 -11.11
CA PRO A 133 -13.43 11.89 -11.28
C PRO A 133 -12.65 11.73 -9.97
N THR A 134 -11.37 11.38 -10.06
CA THR A 134 -10.49 11.22 -8.90
C THR A 134 -9.31 12.16 -9.00
N GLY A 135 -8.96 12.82 -7.89
CA GLY A 135 -7.76 13.66 -7.81
C GLY A 135 -6.45 12.86 -7.86
N GLU A 136 -5.34 13.56 -7.64
CA GLU A 136 -4.02 12.93 -7.54
C GLU A 136 -3.93 11.95 -6.36
N LYS A 137 -3.08 10.94 -6.49
CA LYS A 137 -2.86 9.98 -5.41
C LYS A 137 -2.18 10.67 -4.23
N ILE A 138 -2.81 10.53 -3.06
CA ILE A 138 -2.30 11.02 -1.79
C ILE A 138 -2.06 9.87 -0.83
N SER A 139 -1.13 10.05 0.12
CA SER A 139 -1.00 9.19 1.29
C SER A 139 -1.57 9.95 2.49
N LEU A 140 -2.53 9.35 3.18
CA LEU A 140 -3.09 9.88 4.43
C LEU A 140 -2.60 9.10 5.65
N SER A 141 -1.55 8.29 5.47
CA SER A 141 -0.88 7.62 6.57
C SER A 141 -0.40 8.64 7.60
N ASP A 142 -0.44 8.28 8.89
CA ASP A 142 0.12 9.10 9.96
C ASP A 142 1.59 9.48 9.66
N GLU A 143 2.01 10.68 10.07
CA GLU A 143 3.35 11.20 9.77
C GLU A 143 4.48 10.30 10.31
N SER A 144 4.22 9.52 11.35
CA SER A 144 5.20 8.55 11.87
C SER A 144 5.37 7.31 10.99
N VAL A 145 4.48 7.08 10.01
CA VAL A 145 4.48 5.90 9.17
C VAL A 145 5.54 6.02 8.07
N LYS A 146 6.57 5.17 8.12
CA LYS A 146 7.51 4.96 7.03
C LYS A 146 6.91 4.00 6.02
N GLU A 147 6.73 4.47 4.79
CA GLU A 147 6.23 3.70 3.64
C GLU A 147 7.38 3.28 2.72
N CYS A 148 7.47 1.99 2.39
CA CYS A 148 8.56 1.42 1.60
C CYS A 148 8.02 0.59 0.42
N LEU A 149 8.70 0.69 -0.72
CA LEU A 149 8.45 -0.14 -1.90
C LEU A 149 9.67 -0.96 -2.27
N PHE A 150 9.45 -2.22 -2.63
CA PHE A 150 10.50 -3.10 -3.12
C PHE A 150 10.07 -3.75 -4.42
N TYR A 151 10.89 -3.61 -5.43
CA TYR A 151 10.73 -4.17 -6.76
C TYR A 151 11.69 -5.34 -6.89
N GLY A 152 11.13 -6.54 -7.03
CA GLY A 152 11.86 -7.80 -7.01
C GLY A 152 11.53 -8.69 -8.20
N LEU A 153 12.43 -9.60 -8.54
CA LEU A 153 12.20 -10.68 -9.49
C LEU A 153 11.64 -11.91 -8.78
N GLY A 154 10.69 -12.61 -9.40
CA GLY A 154 10.16 -13.87 -8.90
C GLY A 154 11.28 -14.87 -8.63
N ALA A 155 11.37 -15.32 -7.37
CA ALA A 155 12.40 -16.20 -6.81
C ALA A 155 13.78 -15.58 -6.51
N ASP A 156 13.93 -14.25 -6.54
CA ASP A 156 15.18 -13.58 -6.10
C ASP A 156 15.33 -13.48 -4.57
N GLY A 157 14.27 -13.78 -3.82
CA GLY A 157 14.24 -13.75 -2.36
C GLY A 157 13.80 -12.42 -1.74
N THR A 158 13.48 -11.39 -2.53
CA THR A 158 13.05 -10.05 -2.07
C THR A 158 11.81 -10.14 -1.17
N VAL A 159 10.77 -10.85 -1.61
CA VAL A 159 9.54 -11.04 -0.81
C VAL A 159 9.83 -11.75 0.52
N GLY A 160 10.73 -12.74 0.50
CA GLY A 160 11.14 -13.48 1.69
C GLY A 160 11.89 -12.59 2.69
N ALA A 161 12.85 -11.80 2.19
CA ALA A 161 13.57 -10.81 2.98
C ALA A 161 12.62 -9.77 3.58
N ASN A 162 11.67 -9.26 2.81
CA ASN A 162 10.68 -8.31 3.30
C ASN A 162 9.81 -8.90 4.41
N LYS A 163 9.27 -10.12 4.23
CA LYS A 163 8.52 -10.83 5.28
C LYS A 163 9.36 -11.00 6.55
N ASN A 164 10.66 -11.25 6.40
CA ASN A 164 11.57 -11.31 7.54
C ASN A 164 11.75 -9.93 8.20
N SER A 165 12.01 -8.87 7.44
CA SER A 165 12.12 -7.51 7.98
C SER A 165 10.87 -7.08 8.76
N ILE A 166 9.69 -7.43 8.25
CA ILE A 166 8.41 -7.17 8.92
C ILE A 166 8.33 -7.90 10.28
N LYS A 167 8.75 -9.16 10.33
CA LYS A 167 8.78 -9.92 11.59
C LYS A 167 9.81 -9.36 12.56
N ILE A 168 11.01 -9.02 12.08
CA ILE A 168 12.05 -8.40 12.91
C ILE A 168 11.51 -7.12 13.54
N ILE A 169 10.93 -6.22 12.73
CA ILE A 169 10.42 -4.94 13.25
C ILE A 169 9.20 -5.17 14.16
N GLY A 170 8.24 -6.00 13.74
CA GLY A 170 7.02 -6.24 14.52
C GLY A 170 7.23 -7.04 15.82
N ASP A 171 8.20 -7.94 15.88
CA ASP A 171 8.46 -8.78 17.07
C ASP A 171 9.46 -8.11 18.04
N LYS A 172 10.30 -7.19 17.57
CA LYS A 172 11.40 -6.60 18.36
C LYS A 172 11.20 -5.12 18.69
N THR A 173 10.11 -4.51 18.22
CA THR A 173 9.80 -3.10 18.46
C THR A 173 8.32 -2.92 18.75
N ASP A 174 7.95 -1.75 19.27
CA ASP A 174 6.55 -1.36 19.47
C ASP A 174 5.89 -0.78 18.21
N LEU A 175 6.55 -0.87 17.04
CA LEU A 175 6.00 -0.38 15.79
C LEU A 175 4.97 -1.35 15.24
N TYR A 176 3.84 -0.80 14.79
CA TYR A 176 2.94 -1.52 13.90
C TYR A 176 3.64 -1.74 12.56
N ALA A 177 3.59 -2.97 12.07
CA ALA A 177 4.14 -3.35 10.78
C ALA A 177 3.01 -3.87 9.87
N GLN A 178 2.93 -3.32 8.66
CA GLN A 178 1.99 -3.74 7.62
C GLN A 178 2.74 -4.16 6.36
N ALA A 179 2.22 -5.19 5.70
CA ALA A 179 2.81 -5.77 4.51
C ALA A 179 1.75 -6.15 3.49
N TYR A 180 1.95 -5.76 2.24
CA TYR A 180 1.19 -6.28 1.11
C TYR A 180 2.15 -6.63 -0.03
N PHE A 181 1.93 -7.79 -0.65
CA PHE A 181 2.80 -8.29 -1.72
C PHE A 181 1.98 -8.49 -2.98
N ALA A 182 2.29 -7.71 -4.01
CA ALA A 182 1.74 -7.89 -5.35
C ALA A 182 2.68 -8.79 -6.16
N TYR A 183 2.11 -9.85 -6.73
CA TYR A 183 2.82 -10.81 -7.58
C TYR A 183 2.25 -10.73 -9.00
N ASP A 184 3.11 -11.00 -9.97
CA ASP A 184 2.69 -11.30 -11.33
C ASP A 184 1.89 -12.62 -11.39
N SER A 185 1.06 -12.80 -12.40
CA SER A 185 0.36 -14.05 -12.69
C SER A 185 1.31 -15.15 -13.17
N LYS A 186 2.49 -14.77 -13.67
CA LYS A 186 3.56 -15.69 -14.08
C LYS A 186 4.17 -16.41 -12.87
N LYS A 187 4.24 -17.74 -12.96
CA LYS A 187 4.79 -18.61 -11.89
C LYS A 187 6.28 -18.40 -11.60
N SER A 188 7.08 -18.01 -12.60
CA SER A 188 8.54 -17.85 -12.49
C SER A 188 9.03 -16.66 -13.30
N GLY A 189 10.05 -15.95 -12.80
CA GLY A 189 10.61 -14.76 -13.46
C GLY A 189 9.64 -13.58 -13.56
N GLY A 190 8.50 -13.67 -12.87
CA GLY A 190 7.50 -12.62 -12.81
C GLY A 190 7.99 -11.43 -11.97
N TYR A 191 7.35 -10.30 -12.18
CA TYR A 191 7.58 -9.09 -11.39
C TYR A 191 6.94 -9.22 -9.99
N THR A 192 7.60 -8.70 -8.96
CA THR A 192 7.03 -8.60 -7.61
C THR A 192 7.16 -7.18 -7.06
N ARG A 193 6.10 -6.69 -6.42
CA ARG A 193 6.11 -5.41 -5.69
C ARG A 193 5.69 -5.63 -4.25
N SER A 194 6.59 -5.31 -3.32
CA SER A 194 6.29 -5.37 -1.89
C SER A 194 6.00 -3.97 -1.36
N HIS A 195 4.90 -3.84 -0.63
CA HIS A 195 4.44 -2.64 0.04
C HIS A 195 4.58 -2.83 1.54
N LEU A 196 5.47 -2.06 2.15
CA LEU A 196 5.74 -2.15 3.58
C LEU A 196 5.40 -0.82 4.22
N ARG A 197 4.80 -0.87 5.41
CA ARG A 197 4.57 0.30 6.25
C ARG A 197 4.95 -0.01 7.70
N PHE A 198 5.60 0.94 8.35
CA PHE A 198 6.01 0.83 9.76
C PHE A 198 5.68 2.13 10.46
N GLY A 199 4.95 2.09 11.58
CA GLY A 199 4.55 3.30 12.29
C GLY A 199 4.21 3.07 13.74
N LYS A 200 4.14 4.16 14.52
CA LYS A 200 3.85 4.10 15.96
C LYS A 200 2.37 3.90 16.26
N LYS A 201 1.50 4.19 15.29
CA LYS A 201 0.04 4.05 15.39
C LYS A 201 -0.45 2.89 14.52
N PRO A 202 -1.63 2.31 14.82
CA PRO A 202 -2.25 1.29 13.98
C PRO A 202 -2.36 1.75 12.52
N ILE A 203 -1.88 0.92 11.59
CA ILE A 203 -1.84 1.25 10.15
C ILE A 203 -3.16 0.81 9.51
N ARG A 204 -4.00 1.78 9.12
CA ARG A 204 -5.29 1.57 8.47
C ARG A 204 -5.24 1.57 6.95
N SER A 205 -4.08 1.86 6.38
CA SER A 205 -3.87 2.08 4.94
C SER A 205 -4.00 0.78 4.15
N THR A 206 -5.24 0.33 3.91
CA THR A 206 -5.57 -0.91 3.18
C THR A 206 -5.52 -0.75 1.66
N TYR A 207 -4.53 0.01 1.18
CA TYR A 207 -4.30 0.37 -0.21
C TYR A 207 -2.80 0.37 -0.51
N LEU A 208 -2.44 0.36 -1.79
CA LEU A 208 -1.03 0.29 -2.22
C LEU A 208 -0.27 1.58 -1.87
N VAL A 209 0.99 1.46 -1.45
CA VAL A 209 1.87 2.62 -1.24
C VAL A 209 2.02 3.39 -2.55
N SER A 210 1.60 4.66 -2.53
CA SER A 210 1.64 5.60 -3.65
C SER A 210 2.77 6.62 -3.52
N ASN A 211 3.14 7.00 -2.29
CA ASN A 211 4.13 8.03 -1.98
C ASN A 211 5.23 7.49 -1.05
N PRO A 212 6.09 6.56 -1.48
CA PRO A 212 7.06 5.91 -0.60
C PRO A 212 8.16 6.85 -0.11
N HIS A 213 8.64 6.60 1.11
CA HIS A 213 9.88 7.17 1.67
C HIS A 213 11.12 6.47 1.13
N PHE A 214 11.01 5.16 0.91
CA PHE A 214 12.12 4.31 0.49
C PHE A 214 11.66 3.43 -0.67
N VAL A 215 12.44 3.39 -1.74
CA VAL A 215 12.23 2.48 -2.87
C VAL A 215 13.50 1.66 -3.08
N ALA A 216 13.39 0.34 -3.15
CA ALA A 216 14.47 -0.54 -3.59
C ALA A 216 14.11 -1.27 -4.88
N CYS A 217 15.05 -1.36 -5.81
CA CYS A 217 14.91 -2.12 -7.05
C CYS A 217 16.03 -3.15 -7.17
N SER A 218 15.69 -4.44 -7.19
CA SER A 218 16.68 -5.52 -7.28
C SER A 218 17.18 -5.76 -8.71
N VAL A 219 16.48 -5.24 -9.73
CA VAL A 219 16.77 -5.48 -11.16
C VAL A 219 16.73 -4.17 -11.95
N ALA A 220 17.89 -3.71 -12.43
CA ALA A 220 18.00 -2.43 -13.13
C ALA A 220 17.13 -2.31 -14.40
N ALA A 221 16.89 -3.42 -15.12
CA ALA A 221 16.04 -3.43 -16.31
C ALA A 221 14.60 -2.96 -16.04
N TYR A 222 14.12 -3.05 -14.80
CA TYR A 222 12.78 -2.57 -14.44
C TYR A 222 12.63 -1.06 -14.57
N LEU A 223 13.72 -0.29 -14.56
CA LEU A 223 13.67 1.16 -14.72
C LEU A 223 13.27 1.60 -16.14
N GLU A 224 13.48 0.73 -17.13
CA GLU A 224 13.06 0.98 -18.52
C GLU A 224 11.61 0.53 -18.79
N ILE A 225 11.17 -0.49 -18.08
CA ILE A 225 9.90 -1.19 -18.35
C ILE A 225 8.77 -0.68 -17.44
N TYR A 226 9.10 -0.25 -16.22
CA TYR A 226 8.13 0.10 -15.19
C TYR A 226 8.42 1.45 -14.54
N ASP A 227 7.35 2.07 -14.04
CA ASP A 227 7.40 3.29 -13.24
C ASP A 227 7.79 2.98 -11.79
N VAL A 228 9.07 2.65 -11.58
CA VAL A 228 9.60 2.18 -10.28
C VAL A 228 9.60 3.29 -9.22
N ILE A 229 10.00 4.51 -9.59
CA ILE A 229 10.19 5.62 -8.64
C ILE A 229 9.25 6.80 -8.87
N ASP A 230 8.23 6.66 -9.71
CA ASP A 230 7.36 7.79 -10.13
C ASP A 230 6.69 8.49 -8.94
N GLY A 231 6.17 7.67 -8.01
CA GLY A 231 5.52 8.13 -6.78
C GLY A 231 6.46 8.52 -5.64
N ILE A 232 7.79 8.34 -5.76
CA ILE A 232 8.71 8.60 -4.63
C ILE A 232 8.56 10.03 -4.11
N ARG A 233 8.62 10.21 -2.79
CA ARG A 233 8.54 11.55 -2.18
C ARG A 233 9.82 12.35 -2.38
N GLU A 234 9.69 13.66 -2.24
CA GLU A 234 10.86 14.54 -2.18
C GLU A 234 11.77 14.17 -1.01
N ASN A 235 13.09 14.20 -1.23
CA ASN A 235 14.11 13.73 -0.28
C ASN A 235 13.99 12.24 0.07
N GLY A 236 13.21 11.47 -0.68
CA GLY A 236 13.11 10.03 -0.53
C GLY A 236 14.42 9.31 -0.85
N THR A 237 14.53 8.06 -0.43
CA THR A 237 15.69 7.22 -0.67
C THR A 237 15.41 6.20 -1.76
N PHE A 238 16.30 6.11 -2.74
CA PHE A 238 16.24 5.09 -3.79
C PHE A 238 17.49 4.21 -3.75
N LEU A 239 17.29 2.90 -3.62
CA LEU A 239 18.35 1.88 -3.66
C LEU A 239 18.22 1.05 -4.94
N LEU A 240 19.26 1.05 -5.77
CA LEU A 240 19.32 0.25 -6.99
C LEU A 240 20.40 -0.83 -6.87
N ASN A 241 19.99 -2.09 -7.02
CA ASN A 241 20.93 -3.18 -7.27
C ASN A 241 21.26 -3.28 -8.76
N SER A 242 22.55 -3.17 -9.10
CA SER A 242 23.01 -3.41 -10.46
C SER A 242 24.48 -3.83 -10.48
N ILE A 243 24.93 -4.39 -11.60
CA ILE A 243 26.36 -4.66 -11.81
C ILE A 243 27.15 -3.43 -12.25
N TRP A 244 26.48 -2.28 -12.41
CA TRP A 244 27.06 -1.06 -12.93
C TRP A 244 27.81 -0.30 -11.84
N ASP A 245 28.90 0.34 -12.22
CA ASP A 245 29.52 1.38 -11.41
C ASP A 245 28.74 2.71 -11.51
N ALA A 246 29.23 3.75 -10.84
CA ALA A 246 28.57 5.05 -10.80
C ALA A 246 28.46 5.70 -12.19
N GLU A 247 29.54 5.66 -12.99
CA GLU A 247 29.57 6.27 -14.32
C GLU A 247 28.63 5.56 -15.28
N GLN A 248 28.67 4.22 -15.28
CA GLN A 248 27.79 3.37 -16.07
C GLN A 248 26.32 3.57 -15.67
N THR A 249 26.04 3.70 -14.36
CA THR A 249 24.68 3.98 -13.88
C THR A 249 24.17 5.30 -14.45
N ILE A 250 24.97 6.38 -14.37
CA ILE A 250 24.60 7.68 -14.93
C ILE A 250 24.35 7.57 -16.44
N ALA A 251 25.20 6.84 -17.17
CA ALA A 251 25.01 6.67 -18.61
C ALA A 251 23.72 5.90 -18.95
N LYS A 252 23.43 4.81 -18.23
CA LYS A 252 22.37 3.86 -18.57
C LYS A 252 21.00 4.20 -18.01
N LEU A 253 20.90 5.04 -16.97
CA LEU A 253 19.61 5.41 -16.40
C LEU A 253 18.71 6.11 -17.44
N PRO A 254 17.42 5.72 -17.56
CA PRO A 254 16.47 6.41 -18.41
C PRO A 254 16.32 7.89 -18.02
N ASN A 255 16.11 8.76 -19.01
CA ASN A 255 15.98 10.20 -18.78
C ASN A 255 14.80 10.55 -17.85
N LYS A 256 13.70 9.78 -17.90
CA LYS A 256 12.57 9.93 -16.96
C LYS A 256 13.02 9.73 -15.51
N VAL A 257 13.82 8.69 -15.25
CA VAL A 257 14.35 8.37 -13.92
C VAL A 257 15.31 9.47 -13.46
N LYS A 258 16.27 9.87 -14.30
CA LYS A 258 17.20 10.98 -14.01
C LYS A 258 16.47 12.26 -13.62
N LYS A 259 15.42 12.61 -14.37
CA LYS A 259 14.58 13.78 -14.09
C LYS A 259 13.96 13.70 -12.71
N ILE A 260 13.37 12.56 -12.35
CA ILE A 260 12.74 12.37 -11.03
C ILE A 260 13.79 12.47 -9.90
N LEU A 261 14.95 11.83 -10.07
CA LEU A 261 16.02 11.87 -9.07
C LEU A 261 16.47 13.30 -8.78
N ALA A 262 16.68 14.09 -9.84
CA ALA A 262 17.08 15.49 -9.71
C ALA A 262 15.95 16.38 -9.20
N SER A 263 14.73 16.28 -9.75
CA SER A 263 13.63 17.19 -9.41
C SER A 263 13.07 16.98 -8.01
N LYS A 264 13.21 15.77 -7.46
CA LYS A 264 12.73 15.42 -6.12
C LYS A 264 13.86 15.31 -5.08
N ASN A 265 15.08 15.74 -5.42
CA ASN A 265 16.26 15.68 -4.54
C ASN A 265 16.44 14.30 -3.87
N ILE A 266 16.46 13.23 -4.68
CA ILE A 266 16.45 11.86 -4.17
C ILE A 266 17.83 11.43 -3.66
N ASN A 267 17.85 10.83 -2.48
CA ASN A 267 19.03 10.17 -1.92
C ASN A 267 19.24 8.84 -2.66
N PHE A 268 20.05 8.87 -3.73
CA PHE A 268 20.25 7.74 -4.61
C PHE A 268 21.49 6.91 -4.24
N TYR A 269 21.26 5.64 -3.95
CA TYR A 269 22.28 4.65 -3.62
C TYR A 269 22.30 3.53 -4.65
N ILE A 270 23.50 3.11 -5.03
CA ILE A 270 23.72 1.93 -5.87
C ILE A 270 24.48 0.87 -5.08
N ILE A 271 24.18 -0.40 -5.35
CA ILE A 271 24.88 -1.54 -4.77
C ILE A 271 25.05 -2.63 -5.82
N ASN A 272 26.21 -3.27 -5.84
CA ASN A 272 26.42 -4.49 -6.63
C ASN A 272 26.28 -5.71 -5.72
N ALA A 273 25.05 -5.98 -5.29
CA ALA A 273 24.77 -7.09 -4.38
C ALA A 273 25.08 -8.45 -5.02
N THR A 274 25.04 -8.55 -6.35
CA THR A 274 25.40 -9.76 -7.09
C THR A 274 26.88 -10.11 -6.91
N LYS A 275 27.77 -9.12 -7.07
CA LYS A 275 29.21 -9.31 -6.84
C LYS A 275 29.48 -9.66 -5.38
N LEU A 276 28.92 -8.90 -4.45
CA LEU A 276 29.07 -9.14 -3.01
C LEU A 276 28.60 -10.54 -2.59
N ALA A 277 27.45 -11.00 -3.11
CA ALA A 277 26.94 -12.34 -2.84
C ALA A 277 27.86 -13.42 -3.40
N HIS A 278 28.47 -13.20 -4.57
CA HIS A 278 29.44 -14.12 -5.15
C HIS A 278 30.70 -14.21 -4.29
N ASP A 279 31.25 -13.07 -3.87
CA ASP A 279 32.48 -13.00 -3.08
C ASP A 279 32.33 -13.66 -1.69
N ILE A 280 31.12 -13.63 -1.13
CA ILE A 280 30.79 -14.28 0.16
C ILE A 280 30.41 -15.77 0.01
N GLY A 281 30.21 -16.27 -1.21
CA GLY A 281 29.83 -17.66 -1.48
C GLY A 281 28.32 -17.93 -1.49
N LEU A 282 27.48 -16.89 -1.44
CA LEU A 282 26.02 -16.96 -1.55
C LEU A 282 25.50 -17.07 -3.00
N LYS A 283 26.42 -17.06 -3.99
CA LYS A 283 26.13 -17.13 -5.43
C LYS A 283 25.18 -15.99 -5.84
N ASN A 284 24.00 -16.30 -6.36
CA ASN A 284 23.04 -15.31 -6.86
C ASN A 284 22.04 -14.82 -5.80
N ARG A 285 22.25 -15.12 -4.51
CA ARG A 285 21.33 -14.74 -3.43
C ARG A 285 21.70 -13.38 -2.87
N THR A 286 21.07 -12.34 -3.40
CA THR A 286 21.30 -10.93 -3.00
C THR A 286 20.41 -10.50 -1.84
N ASN A 287 19.43 -11.32 -1.45
CA ASN A 287 18.36 -10.96 -0.52
C ASN A 287 18.85 -10.48 0.86
N THR A 288 19.81 -11.15 1.48
CA THR A 288 20.35 -10.75 2.81
C THR A 288 21.09 -9.41 2.74
N ILE A 289 21.86 -9.19 1.68
CA ILE A 289 22.61 -7.94 1.45
C ILE A 289 21.63 -6.78 1.22
N MET A 290 20.65 -6.97 0.34
CA MET A 290 19.61 -5.97 0.08
C MET A 290 18.77 -5.68 1.34
N GLN A 291 18.54 -6.69 2.17
CA GLN A 291 17.85 -6.52 3.45
C GLN A 291 18.68 -5.67 4.43
N SER A 292 19.99 -5.91 4.53
CA SER A 292 20.89 -5.11 5.38
C SER A 292 20.94 -3.65 4.91
N ALA A 293 21.10 -3.45 3.60
CA ALA A 293 21.05 -2.11 2.99
C ALA A 293 19.73 -1.39 3.27
N PHE A 294 18.60 -2.10 3.24
CA PHE A 294 17.30 -1.54 3.63
C PHE A 294 17.31 -1.05 5.09
N PHE A 295 17.75 -1.88 6.05
CA PHE A 295 17.79 -1.46 7.46
C PHE A 295 18.73 -0.27 7.69
N LYS A 296 19.84 -0.19 6.94
CA LYS A 296 20.76 0.94 7.02
C LYS A 296 20.16 2.24 6.48
N LEU A 297 19.48 2.15 5.34
CA LEU A 297 19.07 3.33 4.55
C LEU A 297 17.64 3.81 4.83
N ALA A 298 16.75 2.93 5.30
CA ALA A 298 15.37 3.30 5.60
C ALA A 298 15.20 3.95 6.98
N ASP A 299 16.20 3.81 7.86
CA ASP A 299 16.27 4.43 9.20
C ASP A 299 14.97 4.22 10.02
N ILE A 300 14.55 2.96 10.13
CA ILE A 300 13.34 2.57 10.87
C ILE A 300 13.68 2.22 12.32
N ILE A 301 14.83 1.59 12.53
CA ILE A 301 15.41 1.23 13.83
C ILE A 301 16.92 1.49 13.78
N PRO A 302 17.59 1.64 14.93
CA PRO A 302 19.05 1.73 14.97
C PRO A 302 19.71 0.58 14.20
N PHE A 303 20.70 0.90 13.36
CA PHE A 303 21.31 -0.10 12.48
C PHE A 303 22.00 -1.23 13.26
N GLU A 304 22.62 -0.92 14.41
CA GLU A 304 23.26 -1.93 15.27
C GLU A 304 22.24 -2.97 15.79
N ASP A 305 21.06 -2.51 16.21
CA ASP A 305 19.95 -3.38 16.62
C ASP A 305 19.44 -4.20 15.44
N ALA A 306 19.31 -3.59 14.27
CA ALA A 306 18.91 -4.29 13.05
C ALA A 306 19.88 -5.43 12.71
N GLN A 307 21.19 -5.16 12.72
CA GLN A 307 22.21 -6.18 12.46
C GLN A 307 22.12 -7.33 13.46
N LYS A 308 21.96 -7.02 14.75
CA LYS A 308 21.77 -8.03 15.80
C LYS A 308 20.54 -8.91 15.53
N TYR A 309 19.39 -8.31 15.26
CA TYR A 309 18.15 -9.06 15.03
C TYR A 309 18.20 -9.87 13.72
N MET A 310 18.84 -9.34 12.68
CA MET A 310 19.07 -10.08 11.44
C MET A 310 19.95 -11.32 11.68
N LYS A 311 21.03 -11.20 12.48
CA LYS A 311 21.91 -12.33 12.84
C LYS A 311 21.19 -13.37 13.71
N GLU A 312 20.38 -12.95 14.68
CA GLU A 312 19.53 -13.85 15.48
C GLU A 312 18.59 -14.66 14.57
N TYR A 313 17.93 -13.98 13.62
CA TYR A 313 17.01 -14.64 12.70
C TYR A 313 17.73 -15.57 11.72
N ALA A 314 18.86 -15.14 11.16
CA ALA A 314 19.66 -15.94 10.24
C ALA A 314 20.12 -17.25 10.90
N HIS A 315 20.55 -17.19 12.17
CA HIS A 315 20.86 -18.40 12.95
C HIS A 315 19.62 -19.30 13.10
N LYS A 316 18.48 -18.74 13.56
CA LYS A 316 17.24 -19.52 13.71
C LYS A 316 16.77 -20.18 12.40
N ALA A 317 16.92 -19.50 11.27
CA ALA A 317 16.47 -19.97 9.96
C ALA A 317 17.42 -21.00 9.33
N TYR A 318 18.73 -20.85 9.55
CA TYR A 318 19.75 -21.61 8.83
C TYR A 318 20.60 -22.54 9.69
N ALA A 319 20.46 -22.55 11.02
CA ALA A 319 21.20 -23.46 11.90
C ALA A 319 21.08 -24.94 11.48
N LYS A 320 19.89 -25.36 11.03
CA LYS A 320 19.66 -26.73 10.53
C LYS A 320 20.40 -27.06 9.23
N LYS A 321 20.94 -26.06 8.52
CA LYS A 321 21.68 -26.22 7.27
C LYS A 321 23.20 -26.21 7.47
N GLY A 322 23.66 -26.01 8.70
CA GLY A 322 25.08 -26.02 9.07
C GLY A 322 25.67 -24.63 9.27
N GLU A 323 26.71 -24.57 10.10
CA GLU A 323 27.33 -23.32 10.58
C GLU A 323 27.93 -22.49 9.43
N ALA A 324 28.50 -23.14 8.41
CA ALA A 324 29.06 -22.45 7.26
C ALA A 324 28.03 -21.55 6.54
N ILE A 325 26.76 -22.00 6.44
CA ILE A 325 25.69 -21.21 5.82
C ILE A 325 25.26 -20.06 6.73
N VAL A 326 25.26 -20.26 8.06
CA VAL A 326 24.99 -19.20 9.03
C VAL A 326 26.05 -18.11 8.91
N GLN A 327 27.33 -18.47 8.92
CA GLN A 327 28.44 -17.54 8.83
C GLN A 327 28.45 -16.76 7.50
N MET A 328 28.14 -17.42 6.37
CA MET A 328 27.97 -16.72 5.08
C MET A 328 26.89 -15.63 5.15
N ASN A 329 25.78 -15.89 5.84
CA ASN A 329 24.73 -14.88 6.03
C ASN A 329 25.16 -13.78 7.00
N TYR A 330 25.97 -14.08 8.01
CA TYR A 330 26.51 -13.05 8.91
C TYR A 330 27.42 -12.09 8.17
N ASN A 331 28.34 -12.63 7.36
CA ASN A 331 29.21 -11.82 6.52
C ASN A 331 28.40 -10.96 5.53
N ALA A 332 27.29 -11.48 4.99
CA ALA A 332 26.39 -10.74 4.12
C ALA A 332 25.56 -9.64 4.83
N ILE A 333 25.42 -9.70 6.16
CA ILE A 333 24.80 -8.64 6.96
C ILE A 333 25.81 -7.52 7.25
N ASP A 334 27.08 -7.88 7.40
CA ASP A 334 28.16 -6.96 7.79
C ASP A 334 28.77 -6.17 6.61
N VAL A 335 28.58 -6.64 5.37
CA VAL A 335 29.16 -6.07 4.14
C VAL A 335 28.44 -4.83 3.61
#